data_AF-A0A528X625-F1
#
_entry.id   AF-A0A528X625-F1
#
_cell.length_a   1.000
_cell.length_b   1.000
_cell.length_c   1.000
_cell.angle_alpha   90.00
_cell.angle_beta   90.00
_cell.angle_gamma   90.00
#
_symmetry.space_group_name_H-M   'P 1'
#
loop_
_entity.id
_entity.type
_entity.pdbx_description
1 polymer ?
#
loop_
_entity_poly.entity_id
_entity_poly.type
_entity_poly.pdbx_seq_one_letter_code
_entity_poly.pdbx_strand_id
1 'polypeptide(L)'
;MVQSILFFALGFLCAAFLALMIAPAIWRRTVALTRKRVEASMPLTLAEIQADKDRIRAEYAMSTRRLEISIKTLQEKAAEQLVEINRGREALKGLEAERNDRKHVLSELEAKSEALRQREEQLQRLSDKLAQTERVLEKRALELEKLERMYDDASFSSSNRQIELMARESELDKLASDISVLRSRYKEAERRNQEIAAESKAARDALRAEKKRTSELDKKLERLLATLADREEKLGRREKELARFREKSKSEAAGTHTSGGGDDRSGTGNDVDKAIAKLNSERERLEARLTALASENKSLKVDLAAFETAGSGDASDVRRASAVLREQINDLAAEVVNLTMKLEGPDSPIAKALAAPQEVRAGSGQRSLADRIRALQKAASTS
;
A
#
# COMPACT_ATOMS: atom_id res chain seq x y z
N MET A 1 -9.54 -129.14 139.36
CA MET A 1 -9.35 -128.18 138.24
C MET A 1 -8.36 -127.05 138.56
N VAL A 2 -8.22 -126.59 139.81
CA VAL A 2 -7.27 -125.51 140.18
C VAL A 2 -5.78 -125.91 140.02
N GLN A 3 -5.41 -127.17 140.30
CA GLN A 3 -4.02 -127.65 140.18
C GLN A 3 -3.49 -127.63 138.74
N SER A 4 -4.32 -128.00 137.75
CA SER A 4 -3.96 -127.93 136.32
C SER A 4 -3.75 -126.49 135.85
N ILE A 5 -4.54 -125.54 136.39
CA ILE A 5 -4.40 -124.10 136.11
C ILE A 5 -3.09 -123.56 136.71
N LEU A 6 -2.69 -124.02 137.90
CA LEU A 6 -1.45 -123.57 138.56
C LEU A 6 -0.19 -124.04 137.80
N PHE A 7 -0.14 -125.30 137.35
CA PHE A 7 0.97 -125.79 136.52
C PHE A 7 1.01 -125.11 135.14
N PHE A 8 -0.15 -124.79 134.57
CA PHE A 8 -0.23 -124.02 133.32
C PHE A 8 0.26 -122.58 133.51
N ALA A 9 -0.14 -121.91 134.60
CA ALA A 9 0.30 -120.56 134.94
C ALA A 9 1.81 -120.52 135.24
N LEU A 10 2.35 -121.49 135.98
CA LEU A 10 3.78 -121.60 136.27
C LEU A 10 4.59 -121.91 135.00
N GLY A 11 4.12 -122.82 134.15
CA GLY A 11 4.72 -123.12 132.86
C GLY A 11 4.71 -121.91 131.92
N PHE A 12 3.61 -121.17 131.87
CA PHE A 12 3.50 -119.93 131.10
C PHE A 12 4.43 -118.84 131.63
N LEU A 13 4.51 -118.67 132.96
CA LEU A 13 5.42 -117.69 133.59
C LEU A 13 6.88 -118.04 133.31
N CYS A 14 7.23 -119.32 133.34
CA CYS A 14 8.58 -119.79 133.04
C CYS A 14 8.93 -119.61 131.55
N ALA A 15 8.00 -119.90 130.64
CA ALA A 15 8.16 -119.65 129.21
C ALA A 15 8.25 -118.15 128.90
N ALA A 16 7.42 -117.33 129.53
CA ALA A 16 7.47 -115.87 129.41
C ALA A 16 8.79 -115.31 129.95
N PHE A 17 9.28 -115.82 131.08
CA PHE A 17 10.57 -115.43 131.65
C PHE A 17 11.74 -115.76 130.71
N LEU A 18 11.77 -116.97 130.15
CA LEU A 18 12.76 -117.38 129.16
C LEU A 18 12.65 -116.56 127.87
N ALA A 19 11.44 -116.30 127.38
CA ALA A 19 11.20 -115.44 126.22
C ALA A 19 11.71 -114.01 126.48
N LEU A 20 11.51 -113.47 127.68
CA LEU A 20 11.96 -112.12 128.06
C LEU A 20 13.48 -112.04 128.21
N MET A 21 14.13 -113.16 128.57
CA MET A 21 15.59 -113.29 128.62
C MET A 21 16.22 -113.35 127.20
N ILE A 22 15.56 -114.06 126.27
CA ILE A 22 16.08 -114.30 124.91
C ILE A 22 15.66 -113.19 123.93
N ALA A 23 14.49 -112.58 124.11
CA ALA A 23 13.97 -111.48 123.28
C ALA A 23 14.97 -110.33 123.05
N PRO A 24 15.67 -109.79 124.07
CA PRO A 24 16.65 -108.72 123.84
C PRO A 24 17.86 -109.19 123.02
N ALA A 25 18.24 -110.47 123.08
CA ALA A 25 19.32 -111.03 122.28
C ALA A 25 18.92 -111.18 120.79
N ILE A 26 17.70 -111.68 120.55
CA ILE A 26 17.15 -111.79 119.18
C ILE A 26 16.94 -110.39 118.58
N TRP A 27 16.37 -109.44 119.34
CA TRP A 27 16.15 -108.07 118.87
C TRP A 27 17.46 -107.35 118.52
N ARG A 28 18.48 -107.46 119.36
CA ARG A 28 19.83 -106.93 119.08
C ARG A 28 20.40 -107.51 117.79
N ARG A 29 20.21 -108.81 117.55
CA ARG A 29 20.70 -109.49 116.34
C ARG A 29 19.92 -109.09 115.09
N THR A 30 18.60 -108.97 115.16
CA THR A 30 17.76 -108.51 114.04
C THR A 30 18.09 -107.07 113.68
N VAL A 31 18.22 -106.16 114.65
CA VAL A 31 18.62 -104.76 114.41
C VAL A 31 20.02 -104.68 113.83
N ALA A 32 20.97 -105.50 114.29
CA ALA A 32 22.31 -105.51 113.72
C ALA A 32 22.31 -106.00 112.26
N LEU A 33 21.50 -107.00 111.91
CA LEU A 33 21.40 -107.51 110.54
C LEU A 33 20.66 -106.55 109.61
N THR A 34 19.57 -105.91 110.06
CA THR A 34 18.87 -104.90 109.25
C THR A 34 19.70 -103.65 109.10
N ARG A 35 20.40 -103.20 110.15
CA ARG A 35 21.36 -102.10 110.08
C ARG A 35 22.48 -102.42 109.10
N LYS A 36 23.11 -103.60 109.19
CA LYS A 36 24.14 -104.02 108.23
C LYS A 36 23.61 -104.12 106.80
N ARG A 37 22.36 -104.54 106.60
CA ARG A 37 21.74 -104.64 105.26
C ARG A 37 21.38 -103.28 104.69
N VAL A 38 20.93 -102.34 105.53
CA VAL A 38 20.62 -100.96 105.15
C VAL A 38 21.91 -100.19 104.88
N GLU A 39 22.92 -100.28 105.75
CA GLU A 39 24.26 -99.72 105.56
C GLU A 39 24.95 -100.30 104.30
N ALA A 40 24.71 -101.58 103.97
CA ALA A 40 25.19 -102.18 102.72
C ALA A 40 24.40 -101.74 101.47
N SER A 41 23.12 -101.36 101.62
CA SER A 41 22.27 -100.90 100.51
C SER A 41 22.32 -99.40 100.26
N MET A 42 22.73 -98.61 101.25
CA MET A 42 23.01 -97.18 101.15
C MET A 42 24.38 -96.89 101.77
N PRO A 43 25.47 -97.21 101.09
CA PRO A 43 26.79 -96.83 101.53
C PRO A 43 27.10 -95.40 101.06
N LEU A 44 26.26 -94.41 101.43
CA LEU A 44 26.60 -93.01 101.17
C LEU A 44 27.71 -92.61 102.14
N THR A 45 28.96 -92.77 101.70
CA THR A 45 30.11 -92.26 102.41
C THR A 45 30.01 -90.73 102.52
N LEU A 46 30.61 -90.12 103.55
CA LEU A 46 30.63 -88.66 103.68
C LEU A 46 31.18 -87.97 102.42
N ALA A 47 32.11 -88.63 101.74
CA ALA A 47 32.67 -88.20 100.46
C ALA A 47 31.63 -88.20 99.32
N GLU A 48 30.74 -89.19 99.25
CA GLU A 48 29.67 -89.24 98.25
C GLU A 48 28.58 -88.17 98.50
N ILE A 49 28.23 -87.90 99.77
CA ILE A 49 27.29 -86.81 100.09
C ILE A 49 27.89 -85.45 99.71
N GLN A 50 29.20 -85.27 99.93
CA GLN A 50 29.91 -84.08 99.48
C GLN A 50 29.95 -83.99 97.95
N ALA A 51 30.20 -85.10 97.26
CA ALA A 51 30.17 -85.16 95.80
C ALA A 51 28.78 -84.84 95.22
N ASP A 52 27.69 -85.31 95.84
CA ASP A 52 26.32 -84.98 95.43
C ASP A 52 25.99 -83.51 95.67
N LYS A 53 26.42 -82.95 96.79
CA LYS A 53 26.26 -81.52 97.08
C LYS A 53 27.01 -80.67 96.07
N ASP A 54 28.23 -81.06 95.73
CA ASP A 54 29.05 -80.35 94.74
C ASP A 54 28.54 -80.58 93.31
N ARG A 55 27.96 -81.76 93.00
CA ARG A 55 27.22 -82.02 91.76
C ARG A 55 26.03 -81.08 91.61
N ILE A 56 25.18 -80.98 92.64
CA ILE A 56 24.01 -80.08 92.63
C ILE A 56 24.46 -78.62 92.47
N ARG A 57 25.52 -78.20 93.18
CA ARG A 57 26.11 -76.86 93.01
C ARG A 57 26.63 -76.63 91.60
N ALA A 58 27.27 -77.63 91.00
CA ALA A 58 27.77 -77.55 89.63
C ALA A 58 26.61 -77.51 88.63
N GLU A 59 25.56 -78.30 88.79
CA GLU A 59 24.36 -78.28 87.96
C GLU A 59 23.67 -76.92 88.02
N TYR A 60 23.47 -76.36 89.23
CA TYR A 60 22.93 -75.01 89.37
C TYR A 60 23.86 -73.97 88.74
N ALA A 61 25.17 -74.00 89.01
CA ALA A 61 26.12 -73.06 88.42
C ALA A 61 26.15 -73.14 86.88
N MET A 62 26.10 -74.34 86.30
CA MET A 62 26.05 -74.57 84.86
C MET A 62 24.73 -74.10 84.25
N SER A 63 23.59 -74.37 84.91
CA SER A 63 22.27 -73.91 84.45
C SER A 63 22.17 -72.39 84.48
N THR A 64 22.62 -71.75 85.57
CA THR A 64 22.69 -70.28 85.69
C THR A 64 23.61 -69.70 84.62
N ARG A 65 24.80 -70.29 84.42
CA ARG A 65 25.71 -69.84 83.36
C ARG A 65 25.11 -69.99 81.97
N ARG A 66 24.40 -71.09 81.69
CA ARG A 66 23.72 -71.33 80.41
C ARG A 66 22.60 -70.32 80.19
N LEU A 67 21.84 -69.98 81.23
CA LEU A 67 20.82 -68.93 81.19
C LEU A 67 21.44 -67.55 80.95
N GLU A 68 22.51 -67.19 81.68
CA GLU A 68 23.24 -65.94 81.46
C GLU A 68 23.74 -65.81 80.02
N ILE A 69 24.31 -66.88 79.45
CA ILE A 69 24.76 -66.90 78.06
C ILE A 69 23.55 -66.73 77.11
N SER A 70 22.45 -67.44 77.35
CA SER A 70 21.24 -67.29 76.53
C SER A 70 20.67 -65.87 76.58
N ILE A 71 20.63 -65.24 77.76
CA ILE A 71 20.18 -63.85 77.92
C ILE A 71 21.11 -62.90 77.17
N LYS A 72 22.43 -63.07 77.28
CA LYS A 72 23.40 -62.26 76.55
C LYS A 72 23.23 -62.39 75.04
N THR A 73 23.15 -63.60 74.52
CA THR A 73 22.93 -63.81 73.07
C THR A 73 21.58 -63.27 72.58
N LEU A 74 20.52 -63.33 73.40
CA LEU A 74 19.24 -62.70 73.08
C LEU A 74 19.33 -61.17 73.11
N GLN A 75 20.05 -60.60 74.07
CA GLN A 75 20.32 -59.16 74.14
C GLN A 75 21.14 -58.68 72.95
N GLU A 76 22.17 -59.42 72.54
CA GLU A 76 22.96 -59.16 71.34
C GLU A 76 22.08 -59.17 70.09
N LYS A 77 21.25 -60.21 69.88
CA LYS A 77 20.30 -60.27 68.77
C LYS A 77 19.27 -59.14 68.80
N ALA A 78 18.75 -58.79 69.97
CA ALA A 78 17.81 -57.69 70.11
C ALA A 78 18.47 -56.34 69.76
N ALA A 79 19.72 -56.14 70.14
CA ALA A 79 20.50 -54.97 69.76
C ALA A 79 20.76 -54.93 68.25
N GLU A 80 21.15 -56.05 67.64
CA GLU A 80 21.32 -56.17 66.18
C GLU A 80 20.03 -55.84 65.43
N GLN A 81 18.89 -56.42 65.83
CA GLN A 81 17.59 -56.13 65.23
C GLN A 81 17.19 -54.66 65.39
N LEU A 82 17.48 -54.05 66.54
CA LEU A 82 17.18 -52.63 66.75
C LEU A 82 18.02 -51.74 65.82
N VAL A 83 19.29 -52.10 65.57
CA VAL A 83 20.13 -51.44 64.57
C VAL A 83 19.57 -51.62 63.15
N GLU A 84 19.14 -52.82 62.78
CA GLU A 84 18.51 -53.07 61.47
C GLU A 84 17.20 -52.30 61.28
N ILE A 85 16.33 -52.27 62.30
CA ILE A 85 15.10 -51.48 62.27
C ILE A 85 15.41 -49.98 62.12
N ASN A 86 16.43 -49.48 62.81
CA ASN A 86 16.83 -48.08 62.68
C ASN A 86 17.39 -47.77 61.28
N ARG A 87 18.24 -48.64 60.73
CA ARG A 87 18.71 -48.52 59.33
C ARG A 87 17.55 -48.55 58.33
N GLY A 88 16.59 -49.45 58.53
CA GLY A 88 15.37 -49.53 57.72
C GLY A 88 14.52 -48.26 57.81
N ARG A 89 14.37 -47.69 59.01
CA ARG A 89 13.66 -46.41 59.22
C ARG A 89 14.36 -45.24 58.55
N GLU A 90 15.70 -45.20 58.58
CA GLU A 90 16.48 -44.17 57.88
C GLU A 90 16.31 -44.29 56.36
N ALA A 91 16.38 -45.51 55.82
CA ALA A 91 16.12 -45.76 54.40
C ALA A 91 14.70 -45.35 53.99
N LEU A 92 13.69 -45.66 54.82
CA LEU A 92 12.30 -45.24 54.59
C LEU A 92 12.16 -43.71 54.59
N LYS A 93 12.80 -43.01 55.53
CA LYS A 93 12.81 -41.54 55.55
C LYS A 93 13.47 -40.95 54.29
N GLY A 94 14.56 -41.55 53.83
CA GLY A 94 15.22 -41.16 52.58
C GLY A 94 14.29 -41.32 51.36
N LEU A 95 13.63 -42.48 51.25
CA LEU A 95 12.66 -42.74 50.19
C LEU A 95 11.44 -41.82 50.26
N GLU A 96 10.97 -41.48 51.45
CA GLU A 96 9.88 -40.50 51.63
C GLU A 96 10.29 -39.10 51.18
N ALA A 97 11.52 -38.67 51.47
CA ALA A 97 12.07 -37.40 51.00
C ALA A 97 12.15 -37.39 49.46
N GLU A 98 12.76 -38.40 48.84
CA GLU A 98 12.82 -38.51 47.37
C GLU A 98 11.42 -38.52 46.73
N ARG A 99 10.46 -39.19 47.36
CA ARG A 99 9.07 -39.23 46.88
C ARG A 99 8.42 -37.85 46.96
N ASN A 100 8.69 -37.08 48.00
CA ASN A 100 8.18 -35.72 48.12
C ASN A 100 8.84 -34.78 47.10
N ASP A 101 10.15 -34.89 46.91
CA ASP A 101 10.88 -34.11 45.89
C ASP A 101 10.35 -34.42 44.48
N ARG A 102 10.15 -35.70 44.15
CA ARG A 102 9.54 -36.11 42.87
C ARG A 102 8.11 -35.60 42.72
N LYS A 103 7.31 -35.58 43.79
CA LYS A 103 5.96 -35.00 43.75
C LYS A 103 6.00 -33.49 43.50
N HIS A 104 6.93 -32.77 44.11
CA HIS A 104 7.13 -31.35 43.84
C HIS A 104 7.50 -31.12 42.37
N VAL A 105 8.50 -31.85 41.85
CA VAL A 105 8.89 -31.75 40.44
C VAL A 105 7.73 -32.10 39.49
N LEU A 106 6.95 -33.13 39.80
CA LEU A 106 5.76 -33.48 39.00
C LEU A 106 4.74 -32.34 39.00
N SER A 107 4.43 -31.75 40.16
CA SER A 107 3.50 -30.62 40.24
C SER A 107 3.99 -29.38 39.48
N GLU A 108 5.30 -29.11 39.49
CA GLU A 108 5.88 -28.02 38.71
C GLU A 108 5.82 -28.30 37.19
N LEU A 109 6.06 -29.54 36.78
CA LEU A 109 5.96 -29.96 35.38
C LEU A 109 4.51 -29.92 34.90
N GLU A 110 3.55 -30.34 35.72
CA GLU A 110 2.12 -30.24 35.45
C GLU A 110 1.71 -28.78 35.27
N ALA A 111 2.08 -27.89 36.20
CA ALA A 111 1.82 -26.46 36.09
C ALA A 111 2.43 -25.83 34.83
N LYS A 112 3.67 -26.22 34.47
CA LYS A 112 4.32 -25.80 33.22
C LYS A 112 3.57 -26.31 31.99
N SER A 113 3.10 -27.56 32.01
CA SER A 113 2.34 -28.14 30.90
C SER A 113 0.98 -27.47 30.69
N GLU A 114 0.30 -27.10 31.77
CA GLU A 114 -0.95 -26.34 31.71
C GLU A 114 -0.71 -24.92 31.17
N ALA A 115 0.35 -24.25 31.64
CA ALA A 115 0.73 -22.94 31.12
C ALA A 115 1.08 -22.99 29.62
N LEU A 116 1.75 -24.06 29.15
CA LEU A 116 2.03 -24.27 27.74
C LEU A 116 0.75 -24.50 26.94
N ARG A 117 -0.18 -25.34 27.43
CA ARG A 117 -1.49 -25.55 26.79
C ARG A 117 -2.28 -24.25 26.67
N GLN A 118 -2.32 -23.43 27.72
CA GLN A 118 -2.98 -22.13 27.67
C GLN A 118 -2.35 -21.20 26.62
N ARG A 119 -1.01 -21.21 26.49
CA ARG A 119 -0.31 -20.45 25.45
C ARG A 119 -0.60 -20.99 24.05
N GLU A 120 -0.66 -22.31 23.86
CA GLU A 120 -1.03 -22.94 22.59
C GLU A 120 -2.46 -22.56 22.19
N GLU A 121 -3.43 -22.60 23.12
CA GLU A 121 -4.79 -22.14 22.87
C GLU A 121 -4.86 -20.65 22.53
N GLN A 122 -4.07 -19.82 23.21
CA GLN A 122 -3.97 -18.39 22.88
C GLN A 122 -3.38 -18.17 21.48
N LEU A 123 -2.32 -18.90 21.12
CA LEU A 123 -1.72 -18.85 19.80
C LEU A 123 -2.68 -19.31 18.71
N GLN A 124 -3.45 -20.37 18.94
CA GLN A 124 -4.50 -20.83 18.02
C GLN A 124 -5.58 -19.75 17.84
N ARG A 125 -6.09 -19.17 18.94
CA ARG A 125 -7.08 -18.07 18.86
C ARG A 125 -6.54 -16.84 18.12
N LEU A 126 -5.26 -16.49 18.32
CA LEU A 126 -4.62 -15.39 17.60
C LEU A 126 -4.40 -15.72 16.12
N SER A 127 -4.02 -16.94 15.80
CA SER A 127 -3.87 -17.42 14.42
C SER A 127 -5.21 -17.40 13.68
N ASP A 128 -6.30 -17.85 14.32
CA ASP A 128 -7.64 -17.78 13.74
C ASP A 128 -8.09 -16.34 13.50
N LYS A 129 -7.82 -15.44 14.45
CA LYS A 129 -8.10 -14.00 14.28
C LYS A 129 -7.29 -13.40 13.14
N LEU A 130 -6.01 -13.75 13.03
CA LEU A 130 -5.14 -13.28 11.96
C LEU A 130 -5.65 -13.76 10.59
N ALA A 131 -5.98 -15.05 10.45
CA ALA A 131 -6.57 -15.60 9.24
C ALA A 131 -7.92 -14.95 8.89
N GLN A 132 -8.74 -14.59 9.88
CA GLN A 132 -9.97 -13.84 9.65
C GLN A 132 -9.68 -12.42 9.15
N THR A 133 -8.72 -11.71 9.75
CA THR A 133 -8.33 -10.36 9.31
C THR A 133 -7.72 -10.36 7.92
N GLU A 134 -6.91 -11.35 7.57
CA GLU A 134 -6.35 -11.53 6.23
C GLU A 134 -7.47 -11.71 5.18
N ARG A 135 -8.46 -12.58 5.45
CA ARG A 135 -9.62 -12.74 4.57
C ARG A 135 -10.43 -11.46 4.39
N VAL A 136 -10.56 -10.65 5.45
CA VAL A 136 -11.25 -9.35 5.37
C VAL A 136 -10.43 -8.35 4.55
N LEU A 137 -9.11 -8.32 4.73
CA LEU A 137 -8.20 -7.48 3.94
C LEU A 137 -8.20 -7.87 2.47
N GLU A 138 -8.20 -9.17 2.15
CA GLU A 138 -8.30 -9.68 0.79
C GLU A 138 -9.61 -9.25 0.12
N LYS A 139 -10.74 -9.36 0.82
CA LYS A 139 -12.03 -8.85 0.32
C LYS A 139 -12.00 -7.35 0.06
N ARG A 140 -11.42 -6.56 0.98
CA ARG A 140 -11.27 -5.12 0.81
C ARG A 140 -10.33 -4.76 -0.35
N ALA A 141 -9.26 -5.53 -0.56
CA ALA A 141 -8.37 -5.34 -1.70
C ALA A 141 -9.11 -5.55 -3.02
N LEU A 142 -9.93 -6.60 -3.12
CA LEU A 142 -10.78 -6.85 -4.30
C LEU A 142 -11.86 -5.77 -4.49
N GLU A 143 -12.42 -5.22 -3.42
CA GLU A 143 -13.36 -4.09 -3.49
C GLU A 143 -12.68 -2.81 -3.95
N LEU A 144 -11.45 -2.53 -3.47
CA LEU A 144 -10.65 -1.39 -3.91
C LEU A 144 -10.27 -1.52 -5.38
N GLU A 145 -9.85 -2.70 -5.85
CA GLU A 145 -9.53 -2.94 -7.26
C GLU A 145 -10.77 -2.72 -8.15
N LYS A 146 -11.95 -3.18 -7.70
CA LYS A 146 -13.21 -2.90 -8.41
C LYS A 146 -13.52 -1.41 -8.44
N LEU A 147 -13.31 -0.70 -7.34
CA LEU A 147 -13.57 0.74 -7.26
C LEU A 147 -12.59 1.53 -8.13
N GLU A 148 -11.32 1.11 -8.20
CA GLU A 148 -10.30 1.68 -9.08
C GLU A 148 -10.70 1.52 -10.54
N ARG A 149 -11.10 0.32 -10.97
CA ARG A 149 -11.60 0.09 -12.34
C ARG A 149 -12.82 0.96 -12.66
N MET A 150 -13.79 1.07 -11.73
CA MET A 150 -14.94 1.95 -11.91
C MET A 150 -14.55 3.43 -12.00
N TYR A 151 -13.54 3.85 -11.24
CA TYR A 151 -13.03 5.21 -11.28
C TYR A 151 -12.30 5.50 -12.59
N ASP A 152 -11.47 4.57 -13.06
CA ASP A 152 -10.79 4.67 -14.35
C ASP A 152 -11.80 4.74 -15.50
N ASP A 153 -12.79 3.85 -15.51
CA ASP A 153 -13.86 3.85 -16.52
C ASP A 153 -14.64 5.18 -16.50
N ALA A 154 -14.99 5.69 -15.31
CA ALA A 154 -15.67 6.98 -15.16
C ALA A 154 -14.77 8.16 -15.62
N SER A 155 -13.48 8.12 -15.30
CA SER A 155 -12.49 9.10 -15.71
C SER A 155 -12.32 9.12 -17.23
N PHE A 156 -12.16 7.94 -17.86
CA PHE A 156 -12.11 7.80 -19.31
C PHE A 156 -13.40 8.29 -19.98
N SER A 157 -14.57 7.95 -19.44
CA SER A 157 -15.85 8.45 -19.95
C SER A 157 -15.96 9.96 -19.83
N SER A 158 -15.47 10.55 -18.75
CA SER A 158 -15.46 12.00 -18.54
C SER A 158 -14.52 12.69 -19.51
N SER A 159 -13.29 12.20 -19.66
CA SER A 159 -12.32 12.72 -20.63
C SER A 159 -12.84 12.59 -22.06
N ASN A 160 -13.45 11.46 -22.43
CA ASN A 160 -14.07 11.30 -23.74
C ASN A 160 -15.19 12.33 -23.96
N ARG A 161 -16.05 12.54 -22.95
CA ARG A 161 -17.12 13.56 -23.04
C ARG A 161 -16.57 14.98 -23.13
N GLN A 162 -15.45 15.27 -22.46
CA GLN A 162 -14.77 16.55 -22.58
C GLN A 162 -14.21 16.76 -24.00
N ILE A 163 -13.61 15.73 -24.59
CA ILE A 163 -13.12 15.77 -25.99
C ILE A 163 -14.31 16.00 -26.94
N GLU A 164 -15.42 15.30 -26.74
CA GLU A 164 -16.64 15.51 -27.54
C GLU A 164 -17.19 16.94 -27.40
N LEU A 165 -17.24 17.48 -26.18
CA LEU A 165 -17.67 18.87 -25.94
C LEU A 165 -16.74 19.86 -26.64
N MET A 166 -15.41 19.70 -26.53
CA MET A 166 -14.45 20.55 -27.22
C MET A 166 -14.58 20.44 -28.75
N ALA A 167 -14.84 19.24 -29.28
CA ALA A 167 -15.10 19.05 -30.69
C ALA A 167 -16.37 19.81 -31.12
N ARG A 168 -17.47 19.71 -30.35
CA ARG A 168 -18.72 20.45 -30.59
C ARG A 168 -18.55 21.96 -30.48
N GLU A 169 -17.79 22.44 -29.51
CA GLU A 169 -17.44 23.87 -29.40
C GLU A 169 -16.67 24.34 -30.64
N SER A 170 -15.70 23.56 -31.12
CA SER A 170 -14.99 23.89 -32.36
C SER A 170 -15.90 23.90 -33.60
N GLU A 171 -16.92 23.04 -33.66
CA GLU A 171 -17.94 23.04 -34.71
C GLU A 171 -18.81 24.29 -34.62
N LEU A 172 -19.21 24.70 -33.41
CA LEU A 172 -19.96 25.93 -33.17
C LEU A 172 -19.15 27.16 -33.57
N ASP A 173 -17.85 27.22 -33.26
CA ASP A 173 -16.97 28.32 -33.67
C ASP A 173 -16.83 28.41 -35.18
N LYS A 174 -16.69 27.27 -35.87
CA LYS A 174 -16.71 27.22 -37.35
C LYS A 174 -18.02 27.76 -37.90
N LEU A 175 -19.16 27.26 -37.42
CA LEU A 175 -20.49 27.75 -37.83
C LEU A 175 -20.68 29.24 -37.53
N ALA A 176 -20.20 29.72 -36.38
CA ALA A 176 -20.24 31.14 -36.03
C ALA A 176 -19.40 31.98 -37.00
N SER A 177 -18.21 31.49 -37.37
CA SER A 177 -17.35 32.13 -38.37
C SER A 177 -18.02 32.16 -39.75
N ASP A 178 -18.65 31.06 -40.17
CA ASP A 178 -19.39 30.96 -41.44
C ASP A 178 -20.59 31.92 -41.46
N ILE A 179 -21.34 32.01 -40.36
CA ILE A 179 -22.43 32.98 -40.20
C ILE A 179 -21.90 34.42 -40.30
N SER A 180 -20.73 34.70 -39.71
CA SER A 180 -20.13 36.04 -39.79
C SER A 180 -19.72 36.40 -41.23
N VAL A 181 -19.16 35.45 -41.98
CA VAL A 181 -18.81 35.60 -43.40
C VAL A 181 -20.06 35.71 -44.27
N LEU A 182 -21.10 34.94 -44.01
CA LEU A 182 -22.39 35.06 -44.70
C LEU A 182 -23.04 36.42 -44.44
N ARG A 183 -22.97 36.92 -43.21
CA ARG A 183 -23.46 38.26 -42.84
C ARG A 183 -22.68 39.37 -43.54
N SER A 184 -21.35 39.27 -43.66
CA SER A 184 -20.55 40.26 -44.39
C SER A 184 -20.86 40.21 -45.89
N ARG A 185 -20.94 39.02 -46.48
CA ARG A 185 -21.38 38.81 -47.88
C ARG A 185 -22.77 39.38 -48.14
N TYR A 186 -23.71 39.17 -47.22
CA TYR A 186 -25.05 39.74 -47.33
C TYR A 186 -25.03 41.28 -47.28
N LYS A 187 -24.26 41.88 -46.36
CA LYS A 187 -24.09 43.34 -46.29
C LYS A 187 -23.42 43.90 -47.55
N GLU A 188 -22.42 43.22 -48.10
CA GLU A 188 -21.78 43.61 -49.36
C GLU A 188 -22.75 43.50 -50.54
N ALA A 189 -23.52 42.41 -50.62
CA ALA A 189 -24.54 42.23 -51.65
C ALA A 189 -25.64 43.30 -51.55
N GLU A 190 -26.07 43.64 -50.33
CA GLU A 190 -27.03 44.71 -50.08
C GLU A 190 -26.48 46.08 -50.48
N ARG A 191 -25.22 46.38 -50.15
CA ARG A 191 -24.55 47.61 -50.62
C ARG A 191 -24.46 47.67 -52.14
N ARG A 192 -24.07 46.57 -52.80
CA ARG A 192 -24.04 46.48 -54.27
C ARG A 192 -25.43 46.68 -54.87
N ASN A 193 -26.48 46.09 -54.27
CA ASN A 193 -27.85 46.32 -54.72
C ASN A 193 -28.28 47.78 -54.56
N GLN A 194 -27.88 48.44 -53.47
CA GLN A 194 -28.16 49.86 -53.26
C GLN A 194 -27.39 50.75 -54.25
N GLU A 195 -26.12 50.43 -54.53
CA GLU A 195 -25.31 51.11 -55.54
C GLU A 195 -25.93 50.94 -56.94
N ILE A 196 -26.25 49.71 -57.36
CA ILE A 196 -26.93 49.44 -58.63
C ILE A 196 -28.29 50.15 -58.70
N ALA A 197 -29.04 50.17 -57.60
CA ALA A 197 -30.31 50.90 -57.54
C ALA A 197 -30.10 52.41 -57.71
N ALA A 198 -29.09 52.99 -57.06
CA ALA A 198 -28.72 54.39 -57.19
C ALA A 198 -28.22 54.73 -58.60
N GLU A 199 -27.36 53.89 -59.20
CA GLU A 199 -26.90 54.00 -60.57
C GLU A 199 -28.06 53.90 -61.56
N SER A 200 -28.98 52.93 -61.38
CA SER A 200 -30.17 52.80 -62.22
C SER A 200 -31.08 54.03 -62.13
N LYS A 201 -31.18 54.65 -60.94
CA LYS A 201 -31.93 55.89 -60.74
C LYS A 201 -31.23 57.07 -61.43
N ALA A 202 -29.92 57.22 -61.25
CA ALA A 202 -29.12 58.25 -61.90
C ALA A 202 -29.18 58.12 -63.43
N ALA A 203 -29.08 56.89 -63.97
CA ALA A 203 -29.22 56.60 -65.39
C ALA A 203 -30.63 56.96 -65.91
N ARG A 204 -31.69 56.66 -65.15
CA ARG A 204 -33.06 57.07 -65.49
C ARG A 204 -33.22 58.59 -65.50
N ASP A 205 -32.63 59.29 -64.53
CA ASP A 205 -32.69 60.76 -64.46
C ASP A 205 -31.86 61.42 -65.57
N ALA A 206 -30.69 60.86 -65.92
CA ALA A 206 -29.90 61.27 -67.08
C ALA A 206 -30.66 61.04 -68.39
N LEU A 207 -31.31 59.88 -68.56
CA LEU A 207 -32.17 59.59 -69.72
C LEU A 207 -33.35 60.57 -69.78
N ARG A 208 -33.94 60.96 -68.64
CA ARG A 208 -34.98 62.00 -68.60
C ARG A 208 -34.43 63.37 -68.99
N ALA A 209 -33.22 63.71 -68.57
CA ALA A 209 -32.57 64.95 -68.96
C ALA A 209 -32.25 64.99 -70.46
N GLU A 210 -31.73 63.89 -71.03
CA GLU A 210 -31.53 63.75 -72.48
C GLU A 210 -32.85 63.78 -73.25
N LYS A 211 -33.90 63.13 -72.75
CA LYS A 211 -35.26 63.24 -73.34
C LYS A 211 -35.80 64.67 -73.32
N LYS A 212 -35.52 65.44 -72.26
CA LYS A 212 -35.85 66.87 -72.21
C LYS A 212 -35.02 67.67 -73.21
N ARG A 213 -33.70 67.45 -73.27
CA ARG A 213 -32.80 68.11 -74.24
C ARG A 213 -33.20 67.81 -75.69
N THR A 214 -33.47 66.55 -76.02
CA THR A 214 -33.98 66.15 -77.34
C THR A 214 -35.31 66.84 -77.62
N SER A 215 -36.27 66.84 -76.68
CA SER A 215 -37.52 67.60 -76.89
C SER A 215 -37.32 69.11 -77.05
N GLU A 216 -36.30 69.70 -76.41
CA GLU A 216 -35.94 71.12 -76.59
C GLU A 216 -35.26 71.36 -77.94
N LEU A 217 -34.42 70.43 -78.39
CA LEU A 217 -33.80 70.44 -79.72
C LEU A 217 -34.84 70.24 -80.81
N ASP A 218 -35.80 69.34 -80.63
CA ASP A 218 -36.94 69.12 -81.53
C ASP A 218 -37.78 70.40 -81.62
N LYS A 219 -38.10 71.06 -80.50
CA LYS A 219 -38.75 72.38 -80.51
C LYS A 219 -37.91 73.45 -81.22
N LYS A 220 -36.58 73.40 -81.11
CA LYS A 220 -35.69 74.32 -81.86
C LYS A 220 -35.69 74.00 -83.35
N LEU A 221 -35.71 72.71 -83.73
CA LEU A 221 -35.84 72.27 -85.10
C LEU A 221 -37.19 72.68 -85.67
N GLU A 222 -38.29 72.51 -84.94
CA GLU A 222 -39.61 73.02 -85.32
C GLU A 222 -39.59 74.54 -85.51
N ARG A 223 -38.96 75.29 -84.60
CA ARG A 223 -38.79 76.75 -84.76
C ARG A 223 -37.94 77.10 -85.98
N LEU A 224 -36.84 76.39 -86.22
CA LEU A 224 -35.99 76.63 -87.38
C LEU A 224 -36.71 76.26 -88.68
N LEU A 225 -37.44 75.16 -88.72
CA LEU A 225 -38.31 74.76 -89.82
C LEU A 225 -39.41 75.78 -90.04
N ALA A 226 -40.03 76.33 -88.99
CA ALA A 226 -40.99 77.43 -89.11
C ALA A 226 -40.33 78.69 -89.65
N THR A 227 -39.12 79.06 -89.19
CA THR A 227 -38.39 80.22 -89.75
C THR A 227 -37.91 79.98 -91.19
N LEU A 228 -37.61 78.73 -91.56
CA LEU A 228 -37.30 78.34 -92.92
C LEU A 228 -38.55 78.40 -93.77
N ALA A 229 -39.70 77.90 -93.30
CA ALA A 229 -40.99 78.03 -93.97
C ALA A 229 -41.39 79.50 -94.13
N ASP A 230 -41.20 80.34 -93.12
CA ASP A 230 -41.42 81.79 -93.22
C ASP A 230 -40.44 82.45 -94.21
N ARG A 231 -39.19 81.97 -94.28
CA ARG A 231 -38.20 82.44 -95.27
C ARG A 231 -38.49 81.94 -96.67
N GLU A 232 -38.95 80.71 -96.83
CA GLU A 232 -39.42 80.12 -98.08
C GLU A 232 -40.72 80.80 -98.52
N GLU A 233 -41.60 81.20 -97.61
CA GLU A 233 -42.77 81.99 -97.93
C GLU A 233 -42.37 83.42 -98.31
N LYS A 234 -41.40 84.03 -97.61
CA LYS A 234 -40.81 85.32 -98.01
C LYS A 234 -40.08 85.23 -99.36
N LEU A 235 -39.37 84.13 -99.63
CA LEU A 235 -38.74 83.86 -100.92
C LEU A 235 -39.79 83.61 -101.98
N GLY A 236 -40.85 82.85 -101.71
CA GLY A 236 -41.98 82.62 -102.60
C GLY A 236 -42.77 83.91 -102.87
N ARG A 237 -42.88 84.82 -101.89
CA ARG A 237 -43.41 86.17 -102.09
C ARG A 237 -42.45 87.01 -102.93
N ARG A 238 -41.13 86.95 -102.69
CA ARG A 238 -40.12 87.58 -103.56
C ARG A 238 -40.03 86.97 -104.94
N GLU A 239 -40.33 85.69 -105.12
CA GLU A 239 -40.41 85.00 -106.40
C GLU A 239 -41.70 85.38 -107.13
N LYS A 240 -42.81 85.57 -106.41
CA LYS A 240 -44.05 86.15 -106.96
C LYS A 240 -43.88 87.63 -107.31
N GLU A 241 -43.11 88.39 -106.55
CA GLU A 241 -42.70 89.77 -106.88
C GLU A 241 -41.71 89.77 -108.06
N LEU A 242 -40.76 88.84 -108.12
CA LEU A 242 -39.86 88.63 -109.26
C LEU A 242 -40.59 88.10 -110.49
N ALA A 243 -41.70 87.37 -110.36
CA ALA A 243 -42.57 86.99 -111.48
C ALA A 243 -43.30 88.22 -112.05
N ARG A 244 -43.73 89.15 -111.18
CA ARG A 244 -44.32 90.45 -111.57
C ARG A 244 -43.29 91.45 -112.12
N PHE A 245 -42.03 91.33 -111.69
CA PHE A 245 -40.92 92.12 -112.24
C PHE A 245 -40.26 91.46 -113.47
N ARG A 246 -40.39 90.15 -113.70
CA ARG A 246 -39.95 89.44 -114.92
C ARG A 246 -40.92 89.59 -116.10
N GLU A 247 -42.16 89.98 -115.87
CA GLU A 247 -43.07 90.46 -116.93
C GLU A 247 -42.71 91.89 -117.38
N LYS A 248 -41.80 92.58 -116.66
CA LYS A 248 -41.33 93.95 -116.97
C LYS A 248 -39.82 94.07 -117.23
N SER A 249 -39.11 92.97 -117.40
CA SER A 249 -37.71 92.98 -117.86
C SER A 249 -37.36 91.72 -118.63
N LYS A 250 -37.74 91.73 -119.91
CA LYS A 250 -37.17 90.89 -120.96
C LYS A 250 -35.78 91.44 -121.33
N SER A 251 -34.72 90.97 -120.67
CA SER A 251 -33.35 90.92 -121.21
C SER A 251 -32.39 90.17 -120.28
N GLU A 252 -31.82 89.06 -120.80
CA GLU A 252 -30.54 88.40 -120.49
C GLU A 252 -30.40 87.70 -119.10
N ALA A 253 -30.25 86.36 -119.00
CA ALA A 253 -29.12 85.45 -119.33
C ALA A 253 -27.87 85.72 -118.46
N ALA A 254 -27.11 84.79 -117.89
CA ALA A 254 -27.13 83.33 -117.68
C ALA A 254 -25.95 82.98 -116.72
N GLY A 255 -26.01 81.83 -116.03
CA GLY A 255 -24.87 81.11 -115.42
C GLY A 255 -24.24 81.70 -114.14
N THR A 256 -23.40 81.03 -113.34
CA THR A 256 -22.91 79.64 -113.24
C THR A 256 -21.97 79.60 -112.00
N HIS A 257 -21.92 78.45 -111.31
CA HIS A 257 -20.89 77.85 -110.41
C HIS A 257 -19.71 78.64 -109.79
N THR A 258 -19.35 78.28 -108.54
CA THR A 258 -17.99 77.98 -107.97
C THR A 258 -18.07 78.05 -106.42
N SER A 259 -17.82 76.99 -105.62
CA SER A 259 -16.57 76.32 -105.21
C SER A 259 -15.68 77.08 -104.19
N GLY A 260 -15.36 76.43 -103.08
CA GLY A 260 -14.00 76.43 -102.52
C GLY A 260 -13.76 77.06 -101.14
N GLY A 261 -13.03 76.31 -100.29
CA GLY A 261 -12.32 76.76 -99.08
C GLY A 261 -12.93 76.23 -97.78
N GLY A 262 -12.31 75.36 -96.96
CA GLY A 262 -10.91 74.97 -96.85
C GLY A 262 -10.33 75.45 -95.52
N ASP A 263 -9.88 74.49 -94.69
CA ASP A 263 -8.79 74.57 -93.70
C ASP A 263 -9.02 75.42 -92.42
N ASP A 264 -8.45 75.14 -91.23
CA ASP A 264 -7.33 74.28 -90.86
C ASP A 264 -7.32 73.94 -89.34
N ARG A 265 -6.52 72.92 -89.00
CA ARG A 265 -5.89 72.41 -87.75
C ARG A 265 -5.57 73.43 -86.64
N SER A 266 -5.13 73.12 -85.41
CA SER A 266 -4.81 71.94 -84.56
C SER A 266 -4.38 72.49 -83.19
N GLY A 267 -4.20 71.63 -82.17
CA GLY A 267 -3.49 72.03 -80.94
C GLY A 267 -3.49 70.99 -79.83
N THR A 268 -2.67 69.94 -79.99
CA THR A 268 -2.34 68.94 -78.95
C THR A 268 -1.13 69.42 -78.15
N GLY A 269 -1.28 69.63 -76.85
CA GLY A 269 -0.18 70.07 -75.98
C GLY A 269 -0.37 69.89 -74.47
N ASN A 270 -1.51 69.38 -73.99
CA ASN A 270 -1.84 69.35 -72.55
C ASN A 270 -1.85 67.94 -71.91
N ASP A 271 -1.58 66.88 -72.68
CA ASP A 271 -1.71 65.50 -72.18
C ASP A 271 -0.40 64.90 -71.64
N VAL A 272 0.75 65.42 -72.05
CA VAL A 272 2.06 64.88 -71.64
C VAL A 272 2.43 65.29 -70.21
N ASP A 273 2.19 66.55 -69.84
CA ASP A 273 2.52 67.06 -68.50
C ASP A 273 1.62 66.45 -67.41
N LYS A 274 0.38 66.09 -67.77
CA LYS A 274 -0.58 65.46 -66.85
C LYS A 274 -0.25 63.98 -66.57
N ALA A 275 0.45 63.32 -67.49
CA ALA A 275 0.92 61.93 -67.32
C ALA A 275 2.14 61.86 -66.39
N ILE A 276 3.08 62.82 -66.50
CA ILE A 276 4.29 62.88 -65.67
C ILE A 276 3.93 63.15 -64.20
N ALA A 277 2.95 64.02 -63.93
CA ALA A 277 2.49 64.30 -62.57
C ALA A 277 1.85 63.08 -61.87
N LYS A 278 1.14 62.22 -62.62
CA LYS A 278 0.54 60.99 -62.07
C LYS A 278 1.59 59.96 -61.69
N LEU A 279 2.60 59.75 -62.53
CA LEU A 279 3.66 58.77 -62.28
C LEU A 279 4.51 59.14 -61.05
N ASN A 280 4.77 60.42 -60.81
CA ASN A 280 5.48 60.85 -59.60
C ASN A 280 4.66 60.62 -58.32
N SER A 281 3.33 60.85 -58.37
CA SER A 281 2.44 60.57 -57.23
C SER A 281 2.30 59.07 -56.91
N GLU A 282 2.37 58.22 -57.94
CA GLU A 282 2.37 56.76 -57.77
C GLU A 282 3.70 56.25 -57.21
N ARG A 283 4.81 56.86 -57.62
CA ARG A 283 6.14 56.55 -57.09
C ARG A 283 6.27 56.90 -55.61
N GLU A 284 5.79 58.08 -55.18
CA GLU A 284 5.78 58.45 -53.75
C GLU A 284 4.91 57.50 -52.91
N ARG A 285 3.76 57.04 -53.44
CA ARG A 285 2.92 56.04 -52.76
C ARG A 285 3.61 54.69 -52.61
N LEU A 286 4.38 54.26 -53.61
CA LEU A 286 5.14 53.00 -53.56
C LEU A 286 6.33 53.10 -52.61
N GLU A 287 7.04 54.22 -52.58
CA GLU A 287 8.14 54.47 -51.64
C GLU A 287 7.63 54.49 -50.17
N ALA A 288 6.47 55.10 -49.91
CA ALA A 288 5.82 55.05 -48.59
C ALA A 288 5.38 53.63 -48.17
N ARG A 289 5.01 52.79 -49.12
CA ARG A 289 4.61 51.40 -48.84
C ARG A 289 5.81 50.50 -48.55
N LEU A 290 6.95 50.77 -49.20
CA LEU A 290 8.21 50.05 -48.93
C LEU A 290 8.77 50.39 -47.54
N THR A 291 8.70 51.65 -47.11
CA THR A 291 9.16 52.03 -45.76
C THR A 291 8.26 51.46 -44.67
N ALA A 292 6.94 51.41 -44.89
CA ALA A 292 6.00 50.74 -43.98
C ALA A 292 6.30 49.23 -43.87
N LEU A 293 6.46 48.52 -44.99
CA LEU A 293 6.79 47.09 -45.00
C LEU A 293 8.18 46.79 -44.41
N ALA A 294 9.14 47.71 -44.56
CA ALA A 294 10.45 47.57 -43.93
C ALA A 294 10.37 47.72 -42.40
N SER A 295 9.52 48.63 -41.91
CA SER A 295 9.29 48.78 -40.46
C SER A 295 8.56 47.58 -39.85
N GLU A 296 7.60 47.00 -40.56
CA GLU A 296 6.87 45.79 -40.15
C GLU A 296 7.78 44.55 -40.19
N ASN A 297 8.66 44.43 -41.18
CA ASN A 297 9.68 43.37 -41.18
C ASN A 297 10.68 43.53 -40.02
N LYS A 298 10.99 44.76 -39.61
CA LYS A 298 11.86 45.01 -38.46
C LYS A 298 11.15 44.66 -37.14
N SER A 299 9.85 44.96 -37.00
CA SER A 299 9.08 44.56 -35.81
C SER A 299 8.91 43.05 -35.73
N LEU A 300 8.56 42.38 -36.83
CA LEU A 300 8.43 40.92 -36.87
C LEU A 300 9.75 40.19 -36.55
N LYS A 301 10.89 40.75 -36.94
CA LYS A 301 12.21 40.22 -36.54
C LYS A 301 12.48 40.36 -35.03
N VAL A 302 12.05 41.46 -34.42
CA VAL A 302 12.18 41.67 -32.97
C VAL A 302 11.25 40.72 -32.22
N ASP A 303 10.02 40.53 -32.72
CA ASP A 303 9.05 39.61 -32.12
C ASP A 303 9.50 38.15 -32.23
N LEU A 304 10.10 37.75 -33.36
CA LEU A 304 10.73 36.42 -33.51
C LEU A 304 11.89 36.21 -32.53
N ALA A 305 12.78 37.19 -32.38
CA ALA A 305 13.88 37.11 -31.41
C ALA A 305 13.37 37.06 -29.95
N ALA A 306 12.28 37.78 -29.63
CA ALA A 306 11.62 37.69 -28.33
C ALA A 306 10.98 36.31 -28.10
N PHE A 307 10.41 35.70 -29.15
CA PHE A 307 9.82 34.37 -29.06
C PHE A 307 10.88 33.27 -28.90
N GLU A 308 12.01 33.37 -29.61
CA GLU A 308 13.14 32.43 -29.47
C GLU A 308 13.76 32.49 -28.06
N THR A 309 13.90 33.68 -27.49
CA THR A 309 14.40 33.85 -26.12
C THR A 309 13.40 33.33 -25.07
N ALA A 310 12.09 33.55 -25.26
CA ALA A 310 11.04 32.98 -24.40
C ALA A 310 11.00 31.45 -24.45
N GLY A 311 11.15 30.84 -25.63
CA GLY A 311 11.19 29.38 -25.78
C GLY A 311 12.41 28.72 -25.13
N SER A 312 13.56 29.43 -25.08
CA SER A 312 14.74 28.94 -24.37
C SER A 312 14.60 28.92 -22.84
N GLY A 313 13.78 29.83 -22.29
CA GLY A 313 13.43 29.89 -20.86
C GLY A 313 12.60 28.68 -20.43
N ASP A 314 11.56 28.35 -21.21
CA ASP A 314 10.68 27.21 -20.97
C ASP A 314 11.45 25.87 -21.01
N ALA A 315 12.38 25.72 -21.97
CA ALA A 315 13.26 24.56 -22.02
C ALA A 315 14.22 24.45 -20.81
N SER A 316 14.53 25.56 -20.14
CA SER A 316 15.36 25.57 -18.93
C SER A 316 14.54 25.22 -17.68
N ASP A 317 13.29 25.68 -17.61
CA ASP A 317 12.37 25.40 -16.50
C ASP A 317 11.90 23.94 -16.52
N VAL A 318 11.61 23.38 -17.70
CA VAL A 318 11.32 21.95 -17.88
C VAL A 318 12.50 21.08 -17.43
N ARG A 319 13.75 21.50 -17.72
CA ARG A 319 14.95 20.78 -17.28
C ARG A 319 15.15 20.84 -15.77
N ARG A 320 14.90 21.99 -15.12
CA ARG A 320 14.94 22.11 -13.65
C ARG A 320 13.84 21.30 -12.98
N ALA A 321 12.60 21.39 -13.47
CA ALA A 321 11.48 20.58 -12.95
C ALA A 321 11.75 19.08 -13.09
N SER A 322 12.31 18.65 -14.22
CA SER A 322 12.71 17.26 -14.45
C SER A 322 13.87 16.80 -13.56
N ALA A 323 14.73 17.71 -13.10
CA ALA A 323 15.82 17.40 -12.16
C ALA A 323 15.29 17.26 -10.73
N VAL A 324 14.40 18.16 -10.30
CA VAL A 324 13.72 18.09 -9.00
C VAL A 324 12.87 16.83 -8.88
N LEU A 325 12.09 16.50 -9.93
CA LEU A 325 11.29 15.28 -9.94
C LEU A 325 12.15 14.02 -9.82
N ARG A 326 13.32 13.99 -10.50
CA ARG A 326 14.28 12.89 -10.35
C ARG A 326 14.86 12.79 -8.94
N GLU A 327 15.11 13.91 -8.28
CA GLU A 327 15.55 13.92 -6.88
C GLU A 327 14.48 13.37 -5.94
N GLN A 328 13.23 13.83 -6.09
CA GLN A 328 12.09 13.36 -5.29
C GLN A 328 11.80 11.86 -5.50
N ILE A 329 11.88 11.37 -6.74
CA ILE A 329 11.73 9.93 -7.04
C ILE A 329 12.84 9.12 -6.35
N ASN A 330 14.08 9.61 -6.38
CA ASN A 330 15.20 8.91 -5.74
C ASN A 330 15.10 8.92 -4.20
N ASP A 331 14.57 9.99 -3.60
CA ASP A 331 14.34 10.06 -2.14
C ASP A 331 13.18 9.14 -1.72
N LEU A 332 12.08 9.14 -2.47
CA LEU A 332 10.95 8.25 -2.22
C LEU A 332 11.37 6.78 -2.37
N ALA A 333 12.15 6.45 -3.40
CA ALA A 333 12.68 5.11 -3.59
C ALA A 333 13.58 4.68 -2.40
N ALA A 334 14.39 5.59 -1.86
CA ALA A 334 15.22 5.30 -0.69
C ALA A 334 14.37 5.01 0.56
N GLU A 335 13.27 5.75 0.76
CA GLU A 335 12.35 5.56 1.88
C GLU A 335 11.58 4.25 1.78
N VAL A 336 11.07 3.91 0.59
CA VAL A 336 10.40 2.63 0.33
C VAL A 336 11.34 1.46 0.58
N VAL A 337 12.57 1.52 0.06
CA VAL A 337 13.57 0.46 0.26
C VAL A 337 13.98 0.32 1.73
N ASN A 338 14.04 1.42 2.48
CA ASN A 338 14.30 1.38 3.92
C ASN A 338 13.13 0.78 4.70
N LEU A 339 11.89 1.07 4.31
CA LEU A 339 10.68 0.49 4.91
C LEU A 339 10.58 -1.02 4.62
N THR A 340 10.83 -1.45 3.38
CA THR A 340 10.84 -2.87 3.02
C THR A 340 11.95 -3.62 3.73
N MET A 341 13.13 -3.02 3.88
CA MET A 341 14.23 -3.61 4.66
C MET A 341 13.86 -3.77 6.15
N LYS A 342 13.11 -2.82 6.74
CA LYS A 342 12.58 -2.96 8.12
C LYS A 342 11.54 -4.08 8.25
N LEU A 343 10.74 -4.30 7.21
CA LEU A 343 9.71 -5.34 7.18
C LEU A 343 10.30 -6.74 6.95
N GLU A 344 11.33 -6.87 6.11
CA GLU A 344 12.00 -8.15 5.82
C GLU A 344 13.00 -8.59 6.91
N GLY A 345 13.48 -7.65 7.74
CA GLY A 345 14.39 -7.94 8.86
C GLY A 345 15.88 -8.02 8.47
N PRO A 346 16.75 -8.38 9.43
CA PRO A 346 18.22 -8.25 9.31
C PRO A 346 18.86 -9.17 8.27
N ASP A 347 18.18 -10.25 7.85
CA ASP A 347 18.69 -11.21 6.85
C ASP A 347 18.27 -10.90 5.41
N SER A 348 17.62 -9.75 5.19
CA SER A 348 17.11 -9.35 3.87
C SER A 348 18.22 -9.25 2.81
N PRO A 349 17.93 -9.62 1.54
CA PRO A 349 18.86 -9.44 0.43
C PRO A 349 19.27 -7.97 0.22
N ILE A 350 18.40 -7.03 0.60
CA ILE A 350 18.63 -5.59 0.55
C ILE A 350 19.70 -5.16 1.58
N ALA A 351 19.64 -5.68 2.81
CA ALA A 351 20.67 -5.43 3.83
C ALA A 351 22.04 -5.98 3.40
N LYS A 352 22.07 -7.17 2.78
CA LYS A 352 23.30 -7.77 2.21
C LYS A 352 23.87 -6.93 1.06
N ALA A 353 23.01 -6.39 0.19
CA ALA A 353 23.43 -5.53 -0.92
C ALA A 353 23.97 -4.16 -0.45
N LEU A 354 23.43 -3.61 0.66
CA LEU A 354 23.91 -2.36 1.26
C LEU A 354 25.23 -2.52 2.03
N ALA A 355 25.49 -3.71 2.57
CA ALA A 355 26.72 -4.07 3.28
C ALA A 355 27.90 -4.39 2.33
N ALA A 356 27.62 -4.70 1.07
CA ALA A 356 28.65 -4.90 0.06
C ALA A 356 29.39 -3.57 -0.22
N PRO A 357 30.74 -3.56 -0.25
CA PRO A 357 31.52 -2.37 -0.60
C PRO A 357 31.19 -1.94 -2.03
N GLN A 358 30.63 -0.75 -2.19
CA GLN A 358 30.26 -0.23 -3.50
C GLN A 358 31.49 0.40 -4.17
N GLU A 359 31.85 -0.05 -5.37
CA GLU A 359 32.85 0.62 -6.21
C GLU A 359 32.34 2.04 -6.54
N VAL A 360 33.05 3.05 -6.04
CA VAL A 360 32.71 4.46 -6.26
C VAL A 360 32.93 4.79 -7.73
N ARG A 361 31.87 4.71 -8.55
CA ARG A 361 31.87 5.37 -9.87
C ARG A 361 31.73 6.88 -9.67
N ALA A 362 32.86 7.53 -9.48
CA ALA A 362 33.00 8.98 -9.46
C ALA A 362 32.69 9.56 -10.85
N GLY A 363 31.40 9.81 -11.14
CA GLY A 363 30.99 10.35 -12.44
C GLY A 363 29.82 11.35 -12.41
N SER A 364 29.06 11.42 -11.32
CA SER A 364 27.97 12.39 -11.20
C SER A 364 27.86 12.84 -9.75
N GLY A 365 27.91 14.14 -9.48
CA GLY A 365 27.74 14.73 -8.13
C GLY A 365 26.37 14.51 -7.49
N GLN A 366 25.61 13.50 -7.93
CA GLN A 366 24.34 13.06 -7.37
C GLN A 366 24.59 11.90 -6.40
N ARG A 367 24.13 12.06 -5.16
CA ARG A 367 24.20 11.03 -4.12
C ARG A 367 23.53 9.74 -4.60
N SER A 368 24.24 8.62 -4.50
CA SER A 368 23.74 7.29 -4.86
C SER A 368 22.54 6.90 -3.97
N LEU A 369 21.64 6.07 -4.50
CA LEU A 369 20.50 5.54 -3.75
C LEU A 369 20.96 4.84 -2.45
N ALA A 370 22.06 4.09 -2.52
CA ALA A 370 22.64 3.40 -1.36
C ALA A 370 23.13 4.39 -0.30
N ASP A 371 23.70 5.53 -0.70
CA ASP A 371 24.15 6.57 0.22
C ASP A 371 22.96 7.26 0.93
N ARG A 372 21.85 7.47 0.21
CA ARG A 372 20.60 8.02 0.77
C ARG A 372 19.98 7.06 1.79
N ILE A 373 19.95 5.76 1.50
CA ILE A 373 19.45 4.73 2.43
C ILE A 373 20.32 4.67 3.70
N ARG A 374 21.66 4.69 3.57
CA ARG A 374 22.57 4.74 4.73
C ARG A 374 22.39 6.03 5.54
N ALA A 375 22.15 7.17 4.90
CA ALA A 375 21.87 8.43 5.58
C ALA A 375 20.56 8.39 6.38
N LEU A 376 19.49 7.79 5.83
CA LEU A 376 18.22 7.57 6.52
C LEU A 376 18.36 6.63 7.72
N GLN A 377 19.13 5.54 7.59
CA GLN A 377 19.43 4.64 8.71
C GLN A 377 20.20 5.36 9.82
N LYS A 378 21.20 6.17 9.45
CA LYS A 378 21.99 6.94 10.41
C LYS A 378 21.12 7.95 11.16
N ALA A 379 20.26 8.69 10.45
CA ALA A 379 19.30 9.62 11.04
C ALA A 379 18.29 8.93 12.00
N ALA A 380 17.82 7.74 11.62
CA ALA A 380 16.91 6.93 12.45
C ALA A 380 17.59 6.28 13.66
N SER A 381 18.93 6.12 13.66
CA SER A 381 19.71 5.62 14.80
C SER A 381 20.13 6.71 15.79
N THR A 382 20.09 7.98 15.37
CA THR A 382 20.41 9.15 16.20
C THR A 382 19.18 9.81 16.84
N SER A 383 17.97 9.35 16.49
CA SER A 383 16.70 9.71 17.14
C SER A 383 16.28 8.58 18.06
#